data_AF-A3JH89-F1
#
_entry.id   AF-A3JH89-F1
#
_cell.length_a   1.000
_cell.length_b   1.000
_cell.length_c   1.000
_cell.angle_alpha   90.00
_cell.angle_beta   90.00
_cell.angle_gamma   90.00
#
_symmetry.space_group_name_H-M   'P 1'
#
loop_
_entity.id
_entity.type
_entity.pdbx_description
1 polymer ?
#
loop_
_entity_poly.entity_id
_entity_poly.type
_entity_poly.pdbx_seq_one_letter_code
_entity_poly.pdbx_strand_id
1 'polypeptide(L)'
;MHVISAEAVASSLPWLPLIDRIGQAFREGVEAPPRHHHAIQRDDGEATMLLMPAWEPGRSSGDAITVFKSVGASLEDLAAAIEVWQRLK
;
A
#
# COMPACT_ATOMS: atom_id res chain seq x y z
N MET A 1 6.61 10.35 13.28
CA MET A 1 6.41 10.31 11.81
C MET A 1 7.72 9.85 11.19
N HIS A 2 7.74 8.69 10.54
CA HIS A 2 8.92 8.19 9.82
C HIS A 2 8.72 8.45 8.32
N VAL A 3 9.68 9.12 7.69
CA VAL A 3 9.66 9.39 6.25
C VAL A 3 10.75 8.52 5.62
N ILE A 4 10.39 7.70 4.64
CA ILE A 4 11.30 6.81 3.91
C ILE A 4 11.51 7.42 2.53
N SER A 5 12.77 7.63 2.13
CA SER A 5 13.08 8.21 0.83
C SER A 5 12.80 7.22 -0.31
N ALA A 6 12.63 7.73 -1.53
CA ALA A 6 12.46 6.87 -2.70
C ALA A 6 13.64 5.90 -2.90
N GLU A 7 14.86 6.35 -2.62
CA GLU A 7 16.07 5.51 -2.66
C GLU A 7 16.03 4.40 -1.58
N ALA A 8 15.63 4.75 -0.36
CA ALA A 8 15.49 3.77 0.72
C ALA A 8 14.41 2.73 0.39
N VAL A 9 13.26 3.16 -0.16
CA VAL A 9 12.22 2.26 -0.70
C VAL A 9 12.82 1.34 -1.76
N ALA A 10 13.45 1.87 -2.81
CA ALA A 10 14.00 1.08 -3.90
C ALA A 10 15.05 0.06 -3.44
N SER A 11 15.92 0.45 -2.51
CA SER A 11 16.95 -0.44 -1.94
C SER A 11 16.37 -1.55 -1.06
N SER A 12 15.19 -1.32 -0.48
CA SER A 12 14.56 -2.18 0.51
C SER A 12 13.39 -2.98 -0.07
N LEU A 13 13.21 -3.01 -1.40
CA LEU A 13 12.05 -3.64 -2.03
C LEU A 13 12.49 -4.62 -3.13
N PRO A 14 13.21 -5.70 -2.76
CA PRO A 14 13.62 -6.71 -3.72
C PRO A 14 12.40 -7.42 -4.34
N TRP A 15 12.57 -7.80 -5.60
CA TRP A 15 11.48 -8.28 -6.44
C TRP A 15 10.82 -9.57 -5.95
N LEU A 16 11.60 -10.59 -5.55
CA LEU A 16 11.03 -11.87 -5.12
C LEU A 16 10.23 -11.76 -3.81
N PRO A 17 10.75 -11.12 -2.74
CA PRO A 17 9.99 -10.93 -1.51
C PRO A 17 8.72 -10.09 -1.70
N LEU A 18 8.74 -9.10 -2.59
CA LEU A 18 7.54 -8.37 -2.97
C LEU A 18 6.47 -9.31 -3.56
N ILE A 19 6.84 -10.15 -4.52
CA ILE A 19 5.92 -11.13 -5.13
C ILE A 19 5.33 -12.04 -4.06
N ASP A 20 6.18 -12.55 -3.16
CA ASP A 20 5.75 -13.43 -2.08
C ASP A 20 4.74 -12.75 -1.16
N ARG A 21 4.99 -11.49 -0.77
CA ARG A 21 4.09 -10.71 0.09
C ARG A 21 2.76 -10.38 -0.60
N ILE A 22 2.79 -10.01 -1.89
CA ILE A 22 1.57 -9.82 -2.69
C ILE A 22 0.77 -11.13 -2.72
N GLY A 23 1.43 -12.25 -3.00
CA GLY A 23 0.80 -13.56 -3.02
C GLY A 23 0.18 -13.95 -1.67
N GLN A 24 0.84 -13.60 -0.57
CA GLN A 24 0.31 -13.80 0.78
C GLN A 24 -0.95 -12.96 1.02
N ALA A 25 -0.92 -11.67 0.69
CA ALA A 25 -2.06 -10.76 0.85
C ALA A 25 -3.29 -11.23 0.07
N PHE A 26 -3.10 -11.75 -1.15
CA PHE A 26 -4.20 -12.35 -1.94
C PHE A 26 -4.75 -13.64 -1.34
N ARG A 27 -3.93 -14.47 -0.69
CA ARG A 27 -4.34 -15.75 -0.09
C ARG A 27 -5.00 -15.59 1.27
N GLU A 28 -4.45 -14.72 2.11
CA GLU A 28 -4.91 -14.52 3.49
C GLU A 28 -6.07 -13.52 3.57
N GLY A 29 -6.18 -12.64 2.58
CA GLY A 29 -7.22 -11.63 2.50
C GLY A 29 -6.81 -10.33 3.17
N VAL A 30 -7.21 -9.22 2.56
CA VAL A 30 -7.03 -7.85 3.05
C VAL A 30 -8.37 -7.15 2.90
N GLU A 31 -8.73 -6.30 3.87
CA GLU A 31 -9.91 -5.44 3.75
C GLU A 31 -9.59 -4.35 2.71
N ALA A 32 -10.23 -4.45 1.55
CA ALA A 32 -10.04 -3.53 0.43
C ALA A 32 -11.41 -3.15 -0.14
N PRO A 33 -12.05 -2.06 0.32
CA PRO A 33 -13.34 -1.64 -0.20
C PRO A 33 -13.23 -1.16 -1.66
N PRO A 34 -14.37 -0.99 -2.36
CA PRO A 34 -14.40 -0.50 -3.72
C PRO A 34 -13.65 0.83 -3.88
N ARG A 35 -12.92 0.96 -4.99
CA ARG A 35 -12.22 2.21 -5.32
C ARG A 35 -13.22 3.35 -5.53
N HIS A 36 -12.93 4.51 -4.96
CA HIS A 36 -13.70 5.73 -5.22
C HIS A 36 -13.06 6.51 -6.37
N HIS A 37 -13.90 7.05 -7.25
CA HIS A 37 -13.49 7.89 -8.37
C HIS A 37 -13.96 9.32 -8.11
N HIS A 38 -13.03 10.26 -8.17
CA HIS A 38 -13.31 11.69 -8.06
C HIS A 38 -12.84 12.38 -9.32
N ALA A 39 -13.79 12.90 -10.10
CA ALA A 39 -13.48 13.72 -11.27
C ALA A 39 -12.90 15.07 -10.81
N ILE A 40 -11.78 15.46 -11.41
CA ILE A 40 -11.09 16.72 -11.22
C ILE A 40 -11.08 17.42 -12.58
N GLN A 41 -11.79 18.54 -12.66
CA GLN A 41 -11.84 19.35 -13.86
C GLN A 41 -10.53 20.13 -14.02
N ARG A 42 -9.99 20.15 -15.25
CA ARG A 42 -8.77 20.86 -15.64
C ARG A 42 -9.02 21.59 -16.96
N ASP A 43 -8.16 22.55 -17.27
CA ASP A 43 -8.24 23.33 -18.52
C ASP A 43 -8.02 22.46 -19.78
N ASP A 44 -7.31 21.32 -19.63
CA ASP A 44 -6.97 20.37 -20.70
C ASP A 44 -7.87 19.12 -20.72
N GLY A 45 -8.89 19.05 -19.86
CA GLY A 45 -9.83 17.93 -19.80
C GLY A 45 -10.17 17.50 -18.38
N GLU A 46 -10.67 16.27 -18.23
CA GLU A 46 -10.98 15.68 -16.92
C GLU A 46 -9.86 14.74 -16.46
N ALA A 47 -9.38 14.92 -15.24
CA ALA A 47 -8.53 13.95 -14.55
C ALA A 47 -9.34 13.20 -13.49
N THR A 48 -8.89 12.00 -13.13
CA THR A 48 -9.54 11.19 -12.09
C THR A 48 -8.60 10.98 -10.91
N MET A 49 -9.01 11.41 -9.73
CA MET A 49 -8.38 11.00 -8.47
C MET A 49 -9.04 9.72 -7.97
N LEU A 50 -8.22 8.72 -7.68
CA LEU A 50 -8.65 7.44 -7.14
C LEU A 50 -8.32 7.35 -5.66
N LEU A 51 -9.32 6.98 -4.84
CA LEU A 51 -9.09 6.55 -3.47
C LEU A 51 -9.26 5.03 -3.40
N MET A 52 -8.20 4.36 -2.96
CA MET A 52 -8.07 2.91 -2.98
C MET A 52 -7.51 2.43 -1.63
N PRO A 53 -8.28 2.57 -0.54
CA PRO A 53 -7.81 2.16 0.77
C PRO A 53 -7.73 0.64 0.83
N ALA A 54 -6.75 0.14 1.57
CA ALA A 54 -6.62 -1.26 1.94
C ALA A 54 -5.98 -1.34 3.32
N TRP A 55 -6.42 -2.29 4.15
CA TRP A 55 -5.85 -2.55 5.46
C TRP A 55 -5.97 -4.03 5.82
N GLU A 56 -5.03 -4.51 6.64
CA GLU A 56 -5.18 -5.80 7.32
C GLU A 56 -6.01 -5.59 8.61
N PRO A 57 -6.84 -6.57 9.03
CA PRO A 57 -7.57 -6.49 10.30
C PRO A 57 -6.65 -6.08 11.46
N GLY A 58 -7.12 -5.13 12.29
CA GLY A 58 -6.29 -4.41 13.24
C GLY A 58 -5.55 -5.26 14.28
N ARG A 59 -4.60 -4.62 14.96
CA ARG A 59 -3.63 -5.17 15.95
C ARG A 59 -4.09 -6.46 16.65
N SER A 60 -3.41 -7.56 16.38
CA SER A 60 -3.47 -8.78 17.20
C SER A 60 -2.59 -8.71 18.46
N SER A 61 -1.75 -7.67 18.59
CA SER A 61 -0.85 -7.48 19.73
C SER A 61 -0.49 -6.01 19.97
N GLY A 62 0.06 -5.74 21.16
CA GLY A 62 0.49 -4.41 21.62
C GLY A 62 1.61 -3.75 20.80
N ASP A 63 2.27 -4.48 19.92
CA ASP A 63 3.40 -4.00 19.09
C ASP A 63 3.06 -3.93 17.59
N ALA A 64 1.87 -4.39 17.20
CA ALA A 64 1.45 -4.41 15.80
C ALA A 64 1.31 -2.99 15.21
N ILE A 65 1.49 -2.85 13.90
CA ILE A 65 1.45 -1.56 13.19
C ILE A 65 0.35 -1.65 12.13
N THR A 66 -0.54 -0.66 12.09
CA THR A 66 -1.57 -0.56 11.05
C THR A 66 -1.04 0.30 9.91
N VAL A 67 -1.01 -0.25 8.70
CA VAL A 67 -0.59 0.46 7.49
C VAL A 67 -1.84 0.93 6.74
N PHE A 68 -1.90 2.21 6.45
CA PHE A 68 -2.92 2.83 5.60
C PHE A 68 -2.23 3.33 4.33
N LYS A 69 -2.78 3.02 3.16
CA LYS A 69 -2.27 3.53 1.88
C LYS A 69 -3.37 4.20 1.07
N SER A 70 -3.00 5.17 0.23
CA SER A 70 -3.94 5.93 -0.59
C SER A 70 -3.37 6.37 -1.95
N VAL A 71 -3.03 5.44 -2.85
CA VAL A 71 -2.94 5.60 -4.33
C VAL A 71 -2.55 4.27 -4.98
N GLY A 72 -2.94 3.99 -6.24
CA GLY A 72 -2.50 2.83 -7.04
C GLY A 72 -3.18 1.49 -6.70
N ALA A 73 -2.92 0.39 -7.41
CA ALA A 73 -3.54 -0.92 -7.17
C ALA A 73 -3.45 -1.33 -5.68
N SER A 74 -4.61 -1.56 -5.05
CA SER A 74 -4.78 -1.40 -3.59
C SER A 74 -3.89 -2.30 -2.75
N LEU A 75 -3.64 -3.51 -3.27
CA LEU A 75 -3.03 -4.60 -2.53
C LEU A 75 -1.51 -4.62 -2.73
N GLU A 76 -1.06 -4.32 -3.94
CA GLU A 76 0.33 -4.34 -4.37
C GLU A 76 1.14 -3.26 -3.65
N ASP A 77 0.58 -2.05 -3.55
CA ASP A 77 1.22 -0.95 -2.83
C ASP A 77 1.24 -1.18 -1.30
N LEU A 78 0.22 -1.87 -0.75
CA LEU A 78 0.20 -2.25 0.66
C LEU A 78 1.26 -3.32 0.95
N ALA A 79 1.36 -4.36 0.12
CA ALA A 79 2.38 -5.39 0.23
C ALA A 79 3.79 -4.80 0.12
N ALA A 80 4.02 -3.88 -0.81
CA ALA A 80 5.26 -3.13 -0.97
C ALA A 80 5.61 -2.31 0.28
N ALA A 81 4.63 -1.58 0.85
CA ALA A 81 4.84 -0.79 2.06
C ALA A 81 5.19 -1.67 3.29
N ILE A 82 4.56 -2.83 3.43
CA ILE A 82 4.85 -3.79 4.50
C ILE A 82 6.28 -4.33 4.38
N GLU A 83 6.68 -4.76 3.18
CA GLU A 83 8.01 -5.32 2.93
C GLU A 83 9.13 -4.31 3.22
N VAL A 84 8.97 -3.06 2.78
CA VAL A 84 9.94 -1.98 3.06
C VAL A 84 10.05 -1.72 4.56
N TRP A 85 8.93 -1.65 5.26
CA TRP A 85 8.93 -1.36 6.69
C TRP A 85 9.61 -2.47 7.51
N GLN A 86 9.36 -3.74 7.16
CA GLN A 86 9.97 -4.88 7.84
C GLN A 86 11.50 -4.95 7.66
N ARG A 87 12.03 -4.44 6.55
CA ARG A 87 13.48 -4.46 6.25
C ARG A 87 14.26 -3.30 6.86
N LEU A 88 13.59 -2.17 7.12
CA LEU A 88 14.21 -0.97 7.67
C LEU A 88 14.14 -0.89 9.20
N LYS A 89 13.36 -1.78 9.83
CA LYS A 89 13.33 -2.00 11.28
C LYS A 89 14.38 -3.03 11.70
#